data_AF-A0A1N6WSK2-F1
#
_entry.id   AF-A0A1N6WSK2-F1
#
_cell.length_a   1.000
_cell.length_b   1.000
_cell.length_c   1.000
_cell.angle_alpha   90.00
_cell.angle_beta   90.00
_cell.angle_gamma   90.00
#
_symmetry.space_group_name_H-M   'P 1'
#
loop_
_entity.id
_entity.type
_entity.pdbx_description
1 polymer ?
#
loop_
_entity_poly.entity_id
_entity_poly.type
_entity_poly.pdbx_seq_one_letter_code
_entity_poly.pdbx_strand_id
1 'polypeptide(L)'
;MKKLIFSSCILLGQLWFSQTATKKFNSFQNRYEYFDSNGNMIGYEKYNSFSKQWEYYTTNNTSQSRQPTQYREPAKLDISALGNAMTIKQDRYNANVQQLQSTVNSIYEDINNLQVTEEQKKAINDNFQQQCINELNQTKIDYSSANETNRIIKWLYDSLNIIIKNTQASNAKSINSDQNNYSNANAAENDSNSSAQKSKKESSNSYFNMYDQNFRELDVAAKKNYDKIKHTLIANVISKSYKENLDEFYSLAERFELNEVNSKKLYNDILYNVVILDNLANSYYRVKRITYFNSKNFIVEDSKDLNSYLMIDSKFVHFKTATNVENYRDLTDKTYNSKKSGYEYKSKYGAIFIPNDLTFVKFYDSQDFTGSYYIYYISK
;
A
#
# COMPACT_ATOMS: atom_id res chain seq x y z
N MET A 1 68.04 -15.77 19.50
CA MET A 1 67.39 -14.90 20.51
C MET A 1 66.90 -13.56 19.96
N LYS A 2 67.60 -12.87 19.03
CA LYS A 2 67.15 -11.57 18.48
C LYS A 2 65.81 -11.58 17.72
N LYS A 3 65.42 -12.71 17.11
CA LYS A 3 64.14 -12.85 16.37
C LYS A 3 62.90 -13.06 17.27
N LEU A 4 63.07 -13.50 18.52
CA LEU A 4 61.96 -13.68 19.48
C LEU A 4 61.54 -12.35 20.14
N ILE A 5 62.49 -11.43 20.31
CA ILE A 5 62.22 -10.11 20.93
C ILE A 5 61.34 -9.24 20.01
N PHE A 6 61.57 -9.29 18.69
CA PHE A 6 60.82 -8.48 17.74
C PHE A 6 59.34 -8.91 17.62
N SER A 7 59.05 -10.21 17.74
CA SER A 7 57.68 -10.73 17.72
C SER A 7 56.90 -10.39 19.00
N SER A 8 57.59 -10.30 20.14
CA SER A 8 56.95 -9.96 21.42
C SER A 8 56.56 -8.47 21.50
N CYS A 9 57.30 -7.58 20.84
CA CYS A 9 56.98 -6.14 20.80
C CYS A 9 55.77 -5.83 19.91
N ILE A 10 55.51 -6.61 18.85
CA ILE A 10 54.36 -6.40 17.95
C ILE A 10 53.04 -6.85 18.60
N LEU A 11 53.05 -7.91 19.42
CA LEU A 11 51.87 -8.37 20.16
C LEU A 11 51.49 -7.45 21.33
N LEU A 12 52.47 -6.80 21.97
CA LEU A 12 52.21 -5.85 23.06
C LEU A 12 51.67 -4.49 22.55
N GLY A 13 51.96 -4.11 21.30
CA GLY A 13 51.44 -2.87 20.70
C GLY A 13 49.95 -2.90 20.34
N GLN A 14 49.30 -4.07 20.32
CA GLN A 14 47.87 -4.21 19.99
C GLN A 14 46.94 -4.07 21.21
N LEU A 15 47.50 -3.99 22.44
CA LEU A 15 46.72 -3.94 23.68
C LEU A 15 46.41 -2.51 24.18
N TRP A 16 46.83 -1.47 23.45
CA TRP A 16 46.76 -0.07 23.93
C TRP A 16 45.54 0.71 23.46
N PHE A 17 44.65 0.11 22.67
CA PHE A 17 43.35 0.71 22.32
C PHE A 17 42.26 0.24 23.29
N SER A 18 42.42 0.54 24.57
CA SER A 18 41.33 0.37 25.53
C SER A 18 40.26 1.41 25.21
N GLN A 19 39.15 0.98 24.62
CA GLN A 19 37.97 1.82 24.44
C GLN A 19 37.46 2.21 25.82
N THR A 20 37.65 3.46 26.20
CA THR A 20 37.25 4.01 27.52
C THR A 20 35.74 4.16 27.68
N ALA A 21 34.96 3.97 26.60
CA ALA A 21 33.51 4.05 26.63
C ALA A 21 32.83 3.03 25.71
N THR A 22 31.72 2.43 26.19
CA THR A 22 30.87 1.53 25.41
C THR A 22 29.65 2.30 24.89
N LYS A 23 29.39 2.28 23.58
CA LYS A 23 28.20 2.88 22.94
C LYS A 23 27.11 1.83 22.75
N LYS A 24 25.90 2.10 23.25
CA LYS A 24 24.72 1.22 23.12
C LYS A 24 23.51 2.00 22.66
N PHE A 25 22.77 1.48 21.69
CA PHE A 25 21.51 2.10 21.27
C PHE A 25 20.38 1.75 22.24
N ASN A 26 19.63 2.76 22.69
CA ASN A 26 18.43 2.62 23.50
C ASN A 26 17.22 2.90 22.63
N SER A 27 16.55 1.83 22.19
CA SER A 27 15.36 1.90 21.33
C SER A 27 14.14 2.51 22.03
N PHE A 28 14.05 2.43 23.36
CA PHE A 28 12.96 3.04 24.11
C PHE A 28 13.04 4.57 24.10
N GLN A 29 14.27 5.11 24.15
CA GLN A 29 14.49 6.56 24.17
C GLN A 29 14.98 7.14 22.83
N ASN A 30 15.14 6.30 21.80
CA ASN A 30 15.67 6.66 20.48
C ASN A 30 16.97 7.48 20.57
N ARG A 31 17.93 6.99 21.34
CA ARG A 31 19.22 7.65 21.59
C ARG A 31 20.34 6.63 21.72
N TYR A 32 21.58 7.02 21.47
CA TYR A 32 22.76 6.22 21.83
C TYR A 32 23.25 6.61 23.21
N GLU A 33 23.57 5.65 24.06
CA GLU A 33 24.06 5.84 25.42
C GLU A 33 25.52 5.38 25.51
N TYR A 34 26.33 6.12 26.25
CA TYR A 34 27.75 5.89 26.44
C TYR A 34 28.01 5.50 27.89
N PHE A 35 28.74 4.41 28.12
CA PHE A 35 29.02 3.86 29.45
C PHE A 35 30.52 3.80 29.70
N ASP A 36 30.97 4.10 30.93
CA ASP A 36 32.36 3.88 31.36
C ASP A 36 32.67 2.38 31.56
N SER A 37 33.93 2.08 31.88
CA SER A 37 34.38 0.72 32.18
C SER A 37 33.72 0.08 33.40
N ASN A 38 33.11 0.87 34.28
CA ASN A 38 32.39 0.42 35.47
C ASN A 38 30.88 0.21 35.19
N GLY A 39 30.42 0.44 33.95
CA GLY A 39 29.03 0.30 33.55
C GLY A 39 28.14 1.50 33.89
N ASN A 40 28.71 2.63 34.32
CA ASN A 40 27.95 3.85 34.58
C ASN A 40 27.78 4.65 33.29
N MET A 41 26.58 5.17 33.04
CA MET A 41 26.34 6.03 31.87
C MET A 41 27.07 7.35 32.04
N ILE A 42 27.93 7.71 31.09
CA ILE A 42 28.73 8.95 31.05
C ILE A 42 28.16 9.99 30.06
N GLY A 43 27.26 9.59 29.17
CA GLY A 43 26.57 10.49 28.23
C GLY A 43 25.61 9.79 27.28
N TYR A 44 24.94 10.56 26.41
CA TYR A 44 24.08 10.05 25.35
C TYR A 44 23.99 10.99 24.14
N GLU A 45 23.72 10.45 22.96
CA GLU A 45 23.43 11.18 21.72
C GLU A 45 21.98 11.00 21.30
N LYS A 46 21.29 12.09 21.01
CA LYS A 46 19.92 12.08 20.49
C LYS A 46 19.84 12.83 19.16
N TYR A 47 19.10 12.28 18.19
CA TYR A 47 18.87 12.94 16.92
C TYR A 47 17.82 14.05 17.11
N ASN A 48 18.16 15.26 16.69
CA ASN A 48 17.26 16.39 16.71
C ASN A 48 16.67 16.57 15.30
N SER A 49 15.36 16.34 15.18
CA SER A 49 14.65 16.44 13.90
C SER A 49 14.57 17.87 13.35
N PHE A 50 14.67 18.88 14.21
CA PHE A 50 14.62 20.29 13.82
C PHE A 50 15.95 20.77 13.22
N SER A 51 17.06 20.46 13.89
CA SER A 51 18.41 20.83 13.43
C SER A 51 19.04 19.79 12.47
N LYS A 52 18.40 18.63 12.28
CA LYS A 52 18.85 17.51 11.43
C LYS A 52 20.25 17.00 11.77
N GLN A 53 20.60 16.96 13.06
CA GLN A 53 21.91 16.51 13.55
C GLN A 53 21.80 15.71 14.86
N TRP A 54 22.84 14.93 15.17
CA TRP A 54 22.97 14.25 16.46
C TRP A 54 23.57 15.20 17.50
N GLU A 55 22.96 15.26 18.68
CA GLU A 55 23.38 16.12 19.79
C GLU A 55 23.84 15.26 20.97
N TYR A 56 25.04 15.53 21.51
CA TYR A 56 25.66 14.79 22.62
C TYR A 56 25.41 15.48 23.97
N TYR A 57 25.10 14.68 25.00
CA TYR A 57 24.75 15.12 26.35
C TYR A 57 25.58 14.33 27.38
N THR A 58 26.26 14.99 28.31
CA THR A 58 27.00 14.32 29.41
C THR A 58 26.09 14.08 30.62
N THR A 59 26.36 13.03 31.40
CA THR A 59 25.63 12.73 32.65
C THR A 59 26.31 13.29 33.91
N ASN A 60 27.60 13.62 33.83
CA ASN A 60 28.34 14.19 34.95
C ASN A 60 27.99 15.66 35.13
N ASN A 61 27.45 15.96 36.32
CA ASN A 61 26.99 17.26 36.80
C ASN A 61 28.16 18.20 37.14
N THR A 62 29.08 18.40 36.21
CA THR A 62 29.99 19.55 36.25
C THR A 62 29.63 20.42 35.07
N SER A 63 29.13 21.60 35.39
CA SER A 63 28.81 22.75 34.55
C SER A 63 29.88 23.02 33.48
N GLN A 64 29.94 22.20 32.43
CA GLN A 64 30.44 22.68 31.15
C GLN A 64 29.34 23.57 30.62
N SER A 65 29.63 24.87 30.67
CA SER A 65 28.85 25.91 30.03
C SER A 65 28.40 25.38 28.67
N ARG A 66 27.08 25.20 28.54
CA ARG A 66 26.44 25.18 27.25
C ARG A 66 27.09 26.34 26.49
N GLN A 67 27.77 26.07 25.37
CA GLN A 67 27.82 27.11 24.34
C GLN A 67 26.35 27.44 24.13
N PRO A 68 25.90 28.65 24.50
CA PRO A 68 24.48 28.96 24.47
C PRO A 68 24.01 28.57 23.09
N THR A 69 22.98 27.71 23.01
CA THR A 69 22.23 27.55 21.77
C THR A 69 21.94 28.96 21.33
N GLN A 70 22.68 29.41 20.32
CA GLN A 70 22.58 30.77 19.85
C GLN A 70 21.11 30.93 19.53
N TYR A 71 20.43 31.80 20.28
CA TYR A 71 19.02 32.04 20.08
C TYR A 71 18.86 32.42 18.62
N ARG A 72 18.42 31.45 17.81
CA ARG A 72 17.95 31.75 16.47
C ARG A 72 16.61 32.37 16.73
N GLU A 73 16.55 33.67 16.52
CA GLU A 73 15.29 34.40 16.46
C GLU A 73 14.34 33.54 15.62
N PRO A 74 13.12 33.23 16.12
CA PRO A 74 12.13 32.49 15.35
C PRO A 74 12.12 33.11 13.97
N ALA A 75 12.33 32.29 12.93
CA ALA A 75 12.35 32.79 11.57
C ALA A 75 11.11 33.65 11.41
N LYS A 76 11.31 34.97 11.19
CA LYS A 76 10.20 35.91 11.07
C LYS A 76 9.35 35.35 9.95
N LEU A 77 8.15 34.87 10.28
CA LEU A 77 7.22 34.42 9.28
C LEU A 77 7.00 35.63 8.39
N ASP A 78 7.45 35.53 7.15
CA ASP A 78 7.15 36.55 6.17
C ASP A 78 5.67 36.40 5.81
N ILE A 79 4.83 37.11 6.56
CA ILE A 79 3.37 37.14 6.39
C ILE A 79 3.03 37.56 4.96
N SER A 80 3.89 38.38 4.32
CA SER A 80 3.72 38.77 2.92
C SER A 80 3.99 37.62 1.97
N ALA A 81 5.05 36.82 2.20
CA ALA A 81 5.31 35.61 1.41
C ALA A 81 4.21 34.55 1.58
N LEU A 82 3.68 34.38 2.80
CA LEU A 82 2.56 33.49 3.07
C LEU A 82 1.27 33.96 2.37
N GLY A 83 0.98 35.27 2.45
CA GLY A 83 -0.13 35.89 1.73
C GLY A 83 -0.01 35.67 0.23
N ASN A 84 1.16 35.93 -0.35
CA ASN A 84 1.43 35.72 -1.77
C ASN A 84 1.27 34.24 -2.18
N ALA A 85 1.75 33.30 -1.37
CA ALA A 85 1.60 31.87 -1.66
C ALA A 85 0.13 31.41 -1.64
N MET A 86 -0.66 31.92 -0.68
CA MET A 86 -2.10 31.63 -0.60
C MET A 86 -2.85 32.24 -1.78
N THR A 87 -2.55 33.48 -2.16
CA THR A 87 -3.13 34.12 -3.35
C THR A 87 -2.83 33.32 -4.61
N ILE A 88 -1.57 32.92 -4.84
CA ILE A 88 -1.20 32.09 -6.00
C ILE A 88 -1.97 30.77 -6.01
N LYS A 89 -2.15 30.13 -4.84
CA LYS A 89 -2.90 28.88 -4.75
C LYS A 89 -4.38 29.07 -5.06
N GLN A 90 -4.98 30.15 -4.57
CA GLN A 90 -6.37 30.51 -4.83
C GLN A 90 -6.58 30.88 -6.31
N ASP A 91 -5.66 31.63 -6.92
CA ASP A 91 -5.73 32.01 -8.33
C ASP A 91 -5.66 30.79 -9.23
N ARG A 92 -4.77 29.82 -8.92
CA ARG A 92 -4.72 28.54 -9.64
C ARG A 92 -6.02 27.75 -9.50
N TYR A 93 -6.57 27.69 -8.29
CA TYR A 93 -7.86 27.06 -8.04
C TYR A 93 -8.94 27.68 -8.93
N ASN A 94 -9.07 29.00 -8.91
CA ASN A 94 -10.07 29.73 -9.69
C ASN A 94 -9.89 29.51 -11.19
N ALA A 95 -8.66 29.61 -11.71
CA ALA A 95 -8.35 29.41 -13.11
C ALA A 95 -8.68 27.97 -13.57
N ASN A 96 -8.33 26.98 -12.78
CA ASN A 96 -8.58 25.57 -13.09
C ASN A 96 -10.08 25.21 -13.05
N VAL A 97 -10.83 25.76 -12.08
CA VAL A 97 -12.30 25.62 -12.04
C VAL A 97 -12.93 26.25 -13.28
N GLN A 98 -12.48 27.44 -13.68
CA GLN A 98 -12.97 28.10 -14.89
C GLN A 98 -12.64 27.29 -16.15
N GLN A 99 -11.43 26.73 -16.23
CA GLN A 99 -11.02 25.87 -17.34
C GLN A 99 -11.93 24.64 -17.43
N LEU A 100 -12.18 23.96 -16.31
CA LEU A 100 -13.06 22.80 -16.26
C LEU A 100 -14.49 23.15 -16.67
N GLN A 101 -15.03 24.27 -16.20
CA GLN A 101 -16.36 24.73 -16.60
C GLN A 101 -16.43 25.00 -18.10
N SER A 102 -15.38 25.62 -18.66
CA SER A 102 -15.30 25.91 -20.09
C SER A 102 -15.23 24.63 -20.92
N THR A 103 -14.49 23.62 -20.44
CA THR A 103 -14.46 22.28 -21.04
C THR A 103 -15.82 21.62 -21.03
N VAL A 104 -16.53 21.63 -19.89
CA VAL A 104 -17.87 21.05 -19.78
C VAL A 104 -18.84 21.73 -20.76
N ASN A 105 -18.80 23.06 -20.85
CA ASN A 105 -19.64 23.80 -21.81
C ASN A 105 -19.29 23.42 -23.25
N SER A 106 -18.00 23.32 -23.59
CA SER A 106 -17.54 22.91 -24.92
C SER A 106 -18.03 21.50 -25.27
N ILE A 107 -18.01 20.58 -24.30
CA ILE A 107 -18.55 19.22 -24.50
C ILE A 107 -20.04 19.26 -24.82
N TYR A 108 -20.85 20.08 -24.13
CA TYR A 108 -22.27 20.20 -24.47
C TYR A 108 -22.49 20.79 -25.87
N GLU A 109 -21.69 21.77 -26.27
CA GLU A 109 -21.72 22.30 -27.64
C GLU A 109 -21.33 21.22 -28.66
N ASP A 110 -20.27 20.46 -28.40
CA ASP A 110 -19.84 19.35 -29.24
C ASP A 110 -20.95 18.30 -29.40
N ILE A 111 -21.62 17.91 -28.31
CA ILE A 111 -22.77 16.99 -28.34
C ILE A 111 -23.90 17.54 -29.23
N ASN A 112 -24.24 18.82 -29.09
CA ASN A 112 -25.31 19.44 -29.88
C ASN A 112 -24.98 19.52 -31.37
N ASN A 113 -23.69 19.64 -31.71
CA ASN A 113 -23.17 19.72 -33.08
C ASN A 113 -22.94 18.33 -33.73
N LEU A 114 -23.09 17.22 -32.98
CA LEU A 114 -22.96 15.87 -33.53
C LEU A 114 -23.96 15.64 -34.67
N GLN A 115 -23.51 15.00 -35.74
CA GLN A 115 -24.33 14.58 -36.88
C GLN A 115 -25.08 13.27 -36.57
N VAL A 116 -25.95 13.31 -35.55
CA VAL A 116 -26.78 12.19 -35.06
C VAL A 116 -28.22 12.65 -34.85
N THR A 117 -29.17 11.73 -34.61
CA THR A 117 -30.57 12.13 -34.39
C THR A 117 -30.74 12.93 -33.09
N GLU A 118 -31.79 13.75 -32.99
CA GLU A 118 -32.04 14.55 -31.79
C GLU A 118 -32.29 13.66 -30.55
N GLU A 119 -32.91 12.49 -30.72
CA GLU A 119 -33.07 11.51 -29.64
C GLU A 119 -31.71 10.96 -29.17
N GLN A 120 -30.77 10.74 -30.10
CA GLN A 120 -29.41 10.32 -29.75
C GLN A 120 -28.65 11.43 -29.02
N LYS A 121 -28.74 12.68 -29.50
CA LYS A 121 -28.14 13.82 -28.80
C LYS A 121 -28.66 13.93 -27.37
N LYS A 122 -29.99 13.81 -27.19
CA LYS A 122 -30.62 13.80 -25.87
C LYS A 122 -30.10 12.65 -25.00
N ALA A 123 -30.05 11.43 -25.52
CA ALA A 123 -29.55 10.27 -24.77
C ALA A 123 -28.06 10.41 -24.39
N ILE A 124 -27.23 10.95 -25.27
CA ILE A 124 -25.81 11.23 -24.99
C ILE A 124 -25.70 12.29 -23.89
N ASN A 125 -26.47 13.37 -24.00
CA ASN A 125 -26.48 14.46 -23.04
C ASN A 125 -26.93 13.99 -21.64
N ASP A 126 -28.04 13.25 -21.57
CA ASP A 126 -28.57 12.68 -20.32
C ASP A 126 -27.55 11.74 -19.66
N ASN A 127 -26.90 10.85 -20.44
CA ASN A 127 -25.85 9.96 -19.91
C ASN A 127 -24.60 10.71 -19.46
N PHE A 128 -24.16 11.72 -20.22
CA PHE A 128 -23.00 12.53 -19.85
C PHE A 128 -23.25 13.31 -18.57
N GLN A 129 -24.43 13.93 -18.43
CA GLN A 129 -24.85 14.59 -17.20
C GLN A 129 -24.85 13.61 -16.01
N GLN A 130 -25.44 12.43 -16.18
CA GLN A 130 -25.61 11.47 -15.10
C GLN A 130 -24.30 10.80 -14.67
N GLN A 131 -23.49 10.35 -15.63
CA GLN A 131 -22.28 9.56 -15.35
C GLN A 131 -21.06 10.43 -15.11
N CYS A 132 -20.99 11.62 -15.70
CA CYS A 132 -19.81 12.47 -15.62
C CYS A 132 -20.02 13.65 -14.67
N ILE A 133 -21.02 14.51 -14.94
CA ILE A 133 -21.18 15.77 -14.20
C ILE A 133 -21.64 15.55 -12.77
N ASN A 134 -22.60 14.64 -12.55
CA ASN A 134 -23.06 14.33 -11.20
C ASN A 134 -21.96 13.70 -10.34
N GLU A 135 -21.12 12.83 -10.92
CA GLU A 135 -19.98 12.20 -10.24
C GLU A 135 -18.90 13.24 -9.90
N LEU A 136 -18.59 14.14 -10.84
CA LEU A 136 -17.66 15.24 -10.65
C LEU A 136 -18.09 16.13 -9.46
N ASN A 137 -19.38 16.45 -9.37
CA ASN A 137 -19.92 17.28 -8.29
C ASN A 137 -19.90 16.60 -6.92
N GLN A 138 -19.87 15.26 -6.87
CA GLN A 138 -19.79 14.49 -5.64
C GLN A 138 -18.34 14.24 -5.20
N THR A 139 -17.39 14.35 -6.12
CA THR A 139 -15.97 14.04 -5.87
C THR A 139 -15.24 15.24 -5.27
N LYS A 140 -14.50 15.02 -4.18
CA LYS A 140 -13.59 16.02 -3.61
C LYS A 140 -12.31 16.11 -4.44
N ILE A 141 -12.17 17.16 -5.23
CA ILE A 141 -11.04 17.38 -6.14
C ILE A 141 -10.21 18.58 -5.68
N ASP A 142 -8.88 18.45 -5.74
CA ASP A 142 -7.95 19.56 -5.52
C ASP A 142 -7.71 20.36 -6.80
N TYR A 143 -8.57 21.34 -7.05
CA TYR A 143 -8.43 22.23 -8.21
C TYR A 143 -7.24 23.20 -8.09
N SER A 144 -6.51 23.25 -6.97
CA SER A 144 -5.26 24.02 -6.94
C SER A 144 -4.11 23.34 -7.72
N SER A 145 -4.32 22.09 -8.13
CA SER A 145 -3.40 21.31 -8.97
C SER A 145 -3.82 21.31 -10.44
N ALA A 146 -2.97 21.85 -11.31
CA ALA A 146 -3.18 21.80 -12.76
C ALA A 146 -3.17 20.35 -13.30
N ASN A 147 -2.31 19.48 -12.75
CA ASN A 147 -2.25 18.08 -13.17
C ASN A 147 -3.54 17.34 -12.86
N GLU A 148 -4.12 17.56 -11.68
CA GLU A 148 -5.38 16.93 -11.30
C GLU A 148 -6.52 17.41 -12.19
N THR A 149 -6.58 18.71 -12.46
CA THR A 149 -7.56 19.33 -13.37
C THR A 149 -7.44 18.77 -14.80
N ASN A 150 -6.24 18.69 -15.34
CA ASN A 150 -6.00 18.12 -16.68
C ASN A 150 -6.38 16.64 -16.77
N ARG A 151 -6.13 15.86 -15.71
CA ARG A 151 -6.54 14.46 -15.64
C ARG A 151 -8.07 14.33 -15.72
N ILE A 152 -8.80 15.19 -15.03
CA ILE A 152 -10.27 15.21 -15.05
C ILE A 152 -10.81 15.62 -16.42
N ILE A 153 -10.25 16.67 -17.01
CA ILE A 153 -10.62 17.12 -18.37
C ILE A 153 -10.45 15.98 -19.38
N LYS A 154 -9.32 15.26 -19.31
CA LYS A 154 -9.09 14.09 -20.17
C LYS A 154 -10.15 13.00 -19.92
N TRP A 155 -10.44 12.70 -18.66
CA TRP A 155 -11.47 11.72 -18.30
C TRP A 155 -12.87 12.10 -18.82
N LEU A 156 -13.24 13.40 -18.80
CA LEU A 156 -14.52 13.86 -19.34
C LEU A 156 -14.64 13.59 -20.85
N TYR A 157 -13.61 13.92 -21.64
CA TYR A 157 -13.60 13.64 -23.08
C TYR A 157 -13.57 12.14 -23.39
N ASP A 158 -12.77 11.36 -22.66
CA ASP A 158 -12.70 9.92 -22.82
C ASP A 158 -14.09 9.27 -22.54
N SER A 159 -14.76 9.71 -21.48
CA SER A 159 -16.10 9.24 -21.10
C SER A 159 -17.16 9.63 -22.12
N LEU A 160 -17.13 10.87 -22.63
CA LEU A 160 -18.01 11.33 -23.70
C LEU A 160 -17.91 10.43 -24.94
N ASN A 161 -16.69 10.13 -25.38
CA ASN A 161 -16.46 9.29 -26.56
C ASN A 161 -17.05 7.88 -26.39
N ILE A 162 -16.99 7.32 -25.19
CA ILE A 162 -17.61 6.03 -24.86
C ILE A 162 -19.14 6.13 -24.96
N ILE A 163 -19.73 7.17 -24.38
CA ILE A 163 -21.17 7.39 -24.40
C ILE A 163 -21.69 7.53 -25.83
N ILE A 164 -21.01 8.32 -26.67
CA ILE A 164 -21.35 8.50 -28.09
C ILE A 164 -21.31 7.14 -28.81
N LYS A 165 -20.22 6.40 -28.66
CA LYS A 165 -20.03 5.08 -29.30
C LYS A 165 -21.13 4.09 -28.90
N ASN A 166 -21.46 4.03 -27.61
CA ASN A 166 -22.49 3.12 -27.10
C ASN A 166 -23.88 3.50 -27.61
N THR A 167 -24.20 4.79 -27.65
CA THR A 167 -25.51 5.28 -28.14
C THR A 167 -25.69 5.03 -29.63
N GLN A 168 -24.63 5.13 -30.43
CA GLN A 168 -24.68 4.79 -31.86
C GLN A 168 -24.81 3.27 -32.07
N ALA A 169 -24.12 2.46 -31.25
CA ALA A 169 -24.16 1.01 -31.33
C ALA A 169 -25.52 0.40 -30.91
N SER A 170 -26.22 0.99 -29.95
CA SER A 170 -27.56 0.54 -29.54
C SER A 170 -28.61 0.73 -30.64
N ASN A 171 -28.50 1.79 -31.44
CA ASN A 171 -29.41 2.02 -32.57
C ASN A 171 -29.12 1.12 -33.76
N ALA A 172 -27.85 0.73 -33.98
CA ALA A 172 -27.50 -0.28 -34.98
C ALA A 172 -28.08 -1.68 -34.65
N LYS A 173 -28.37 -1.96 -33.37
CA LYS A 173 -29.01 -3.21 -32.94
C LYS A 173 -30.53 -3.18 -33.00
N SER A 174 -31.19 -2.01 -32.88
CA SER A 174 -32.66 -1.93 -33.01
C SER A 174 -33.14 -1.97 -34.45
N ILE A 175 -32.27 -1.70 -35.43
CA ILE A 175 -32.61 -1.75 -36.87
C ILE A 175 -32.39 -3.17 -37.44
N ASN A 176 -31.62 -4.03 -36.78
CA ASN A 176 -31.23 -5.36 -37.29
C ASN A 176 -32.10 -6.52 -36.76
N SER A 177 -33.24 -6.26 -36.10
CA SER A 177 -34.20 -7.32 -35.76
C SER A 177 -35.17 -7.67 -36.88
N ASP A 178 -35.23 -6.89 -37.97
CA ASP A 178 -36.06 -7.17 -39.14
C ASP A 178 -35.27 -6.93 -40.43
N GLN A 179 -34.40 -7.89 -40.81
CA GLN A 179 -34.16 -8.33 -42.20
C GLN A 179 -32.82 -9.07 -42.31
N ASN A 180 -32.91 -10.38 -42.57
CA ASN A 180 -31.84 -11.15 -43.21
C ASN A 180 -31.97 -11.05 -44.74
N ASN A 181 -30.82 -11.13 -45.42
CA ASN A 181 -30.55 -11.22 -46.86
C ASN A 181 -30.56 -9.92 -47.69
N TYR A 182 -29.37 -9.43 -48.06
CA TYR A 182 -28.75 -9.66 -49.38
C TYR A 182 -27.30 -9.15 -49.41
N SER A 183 -26.46 -9.81 -50.21
CA SER A 183 -25.07 -9.45 -50.54
C SER A 183 -24.99 -8.15 -51.35
N ASN A 184 -23.92 -7.34 -51.21
CA ASN A 184 -22.81 -7.26 -52.20
C ASN A 184 -21.79 -6.12 -51.87
N ALA A 185 -20.69 -6.20 -52.62
CA ALA A 185 -19.36 -5.59 -52.52
C ALA A 185 -19.17 -4.05 -52.65
N ASN A 186 -17.94 -3.66 -52.23
CA ASN A 186 -17.04 -2.60 -52.72
C ASN A 186 -17.21 -1.12 -52.32
N ALA A 187 -16.15 -0.56 -51.70
CA ALA A 187 -15.48 0.67 -52.15
C ALA A 187 -14.06 0.79 -51.53
N ALA A 188 -13.08 1.05 -52.39
CA ALA A 188 -11.69 1.48 -52.10
C ALA A 188 -11.67 2.97 -51.63
N GLU A 189 -10.60 3.67 -51.24
CA GLU A 189 -9.14 3.58 -51.36
C GLU A 189 -8.52 4.73 -50.49
N ASN A 190 -7.21 4.64 -50.20
CA ASN A 190 -6.25 5.72 -49.87
C ASN A 190 -6.36 6.56 -48.58
N ASP A 191 -5.49 6.26 -47.60
CA ASP A 191 -4.42 7.21 -47.18
C ASP A 191 -3.34 6.48 -46.34
N SER A 192 -2.19 6.22 -46.97
CA SER A 192 -1.09 5.42 -46.43
C SER A 192 0.00 6.30 -45.81
N ASN A 193 -0.18 6.60 -44.51
CA ASN A 193 0.87 6.66 -43.48
C ASN A 193 0.36 7.18 -42.11
N SER A 194 -0.92 7.57 -42.00
CA SER A 194 -1.58 8.03 -40.76
C SER A 194 -2.53 6.98 -40.14
N SER A 195 -3.01 6.02 -40.93
CA SER A 195 -4.05 5.05 -40.54
C SER A 195 -3.59 3.97 -39.55
N ALA A 196 -2.31 3.59 -39.58
CA ALA A 196 -1.76 2.56 -38.68
C ALA A 196 -1.60 3.06 -37.23
N GLN A 197 -1.25 4.34 -37.03
CA GLN A 197 -1.19 4.94 -35.69
C GLN A 197 -2.58 5.24 -35.13
N LYS A 198 -3.51 5.68 -35.98
CA LYS A 198 -4.90 5.92 -35.59
C LYS A 198 -5.61 4.63 -35.16
N SER A 199 -5.47 3.54 -35.93
CA SER A 199 -6.04 2.23 -35.57
C SER A 199 -5.42 1.60 -34.31
N LYS A 200 -4.10 1.73 -34.10
CA LYS A 200 -3.44 1.31 -32.86
C LYS A 200 -3.95 2.09 -31.64
N LYS A 201 -4.10 3.41 -31.77
CA LYS A 201 -4.62 4.29 -30.71
C LYS A 201 -6.07 3.94 -30.35
N GLU A 202 -6.93 3.73 -31.34
CA GLU A 202 -8.33 3.34 -31.14
C GLU A 202 -8.46 1.96 -30.48
N SER A 203 -7.62 0.99 -30.90
CA SER A 203 -7.57 -0.34 -30.30
C SER A 203 -7.11 -0.29 -28.84
N SER A 204 -6.01 0.42 -28.55
CA SER A 204 -5.50 0.60 -27.19
C SER A 204 -6.50 1.30 -26.27
N ASN A 205 -7.20 2.33 -26.75
CA ASN A 205 -8.25 3.00 -25.97
C ASN A 205 -9.44 2.08 -25.66
N SER A 206 -9.81 1.19 -26.59
CA SER A 206 -10.87 0.21 -26.34
C SER A 206 -10.51 -0.74 -25.20
N TYR A 207 -9.25 -1.21 -25.14
CA TYR A 207 -8.80 -2.08 -24.04
C TYR A 207 -8.64 -1.30 -22.74
N PHE A 208 -8.14 -0.08 -22.78
CA PHE A 208 -8.10 0.78 -21.60
C PHE A 208 -9.49 0.94 -20.98
N ASN A 209 -10.50 1.30 -21.78
CA ASN A 209 -11.87 1.48 -21.28
C ASN A 209 -12.51 0.19 -20.76
N MET A 210 -12.21 -0.96 -21.40
CA MET A 210 -12.73 -2.24 -20.96
C MET A 210 -12.19 -2.68 -19.60
N TYR A 211 -10.92 -2.34 -19.31
CA TYR A 211 -10.26 -2.80 -18.08
C TYR A 211 -10.10 -1.73 -17.00
N ASP A 212 -10.17 -0.42 -17.30
CA ASP A 212 -9.96 0.65 -16.30
C ASP A 212 -10.95 0.56 -15.14
N GLN A 213 -12.23 0.32 -15.43
CA GLN A 213 -13.23 0.13 -14.38
C GLN A 213 -12.90 -1.09 -13.52
N ASN A 214 -12.56 -2.23 -14.13
CA ASN A 214 -12.20 -3.44 -13.40
C ASN A 214 -10.92 -3.23 -12.56
N PHE A 215 -9.94 -2.48 -13.07
CA PHE A 215 -8.72 -2.14 -12.32
C PHE A 215 -9.00 -1.22 -11.14
N ARG A 216 -9.91 -0.24 -11.27
CA ARG A 216 -10.33 0.61 -10.14
C ARG A 216 -11.00 -0.21 -9.04
N GLU A 217 -11.88 -1.15 -9.39
CA GLU A 217 -12.52 -2.05 -8.42
C GLU A 217 -11.48 -2.93 -7.72
N LEU A 218 -10.54 -3.50 -8.48
CA LEU A 218 -9.43 -4.27 -7.93
C LEU A 218 -8.51 -3.42 -7.04
N ASP A 219 -8.30 -2.15 -7.35
CA ASP A 219 -7.48 -1.23 -6.54
C ASP A 219 -8.11 -0.89 -5.20
N VAL A 220 -9.42 -0.65 -5.19
CA VAL A 220 -10.17 -0.45 -3.94
C VAL A 220 -10.10 -1.72 -3.07
N ALA A 221 -10.28 -2.91 -3.66
CA ALA A 221 -10.18 -4.18 -2.96
C ALA A 221 -8.75 -4.43 -2.42
N ALA A 222 -7.73 -4.21 -3.25
CA ALA A 222 -6.32 -4.37 -2.89
C ALA A 222 -5.94 -3.49 -1.69
N LYS A 223 -6.30 -2.20 -1.72
CA LYS A 223 -6.00 -1.23 -0.65
C LYS A 223 -6.67 -1.63 0.66
N LYS A 224 -7.95 -1.99 0.62
CA LYS A 224 -8.71 -2.45 1.79
C LYS A 224 -8.07 -3.68 2.45
N ASN A 225 -7.62 -4.64 1.65
CA ASN A 225 -7.00 -5.86 2.16
C ASN A 225 -5.56 -5.63 2.62
N TYR A 226 -4.77 -4.86 1.88
CA TYR A 226 -3.40 -4.49 2.24
C TYR A 226 -3.35 -3.81 3.62
N ASP A 227 -4.25 -2.88 3.92
CA ASP A 227 -4.24 -2.18 5.21
C ASP A 227 -4.39 -3.10 6.43
N LYS A 228 -5.06 -4.26 6.26
CA LYS A 228 -5.19 -5.28 7.31
C LYS A 228 -3.87 -6.01 7.57
N ILE A 229 -3.06 -6.22 6.53
CA ILE A 229 -1.87 -7.10 6.55
C ILE A 229 -0.54 -6.40 6.28
N LYS A 230 -0.51 -5.06 6.15
CA LYS A 230 0.68 -4.25 5.82
C LYS A 230 1.89 -4.42 6.74
N HIS A 231 1.71 -5.01 7.91
CA HIS A 231 2.80 -5.32 8.84
C HIS A 231 3.53 -6.62 8.50
N THR A 232 3.06 -7.39 7.52
CA THR A 232 3.69 -8.64 7.07
C THR A 232 4.65 -8.39 5.91
N LEU A 233 5.76 -9.14 5.88
CA LEU A 233 6.73 -9.07 4.79
C LEU A 233 6.08 -9.46 3.44
N ILE A 234 5.19 -10.45 3.47
CA ILE A 234 4.48 -10.97 2.29
C ILE A 234 3.57 -9.89 1.69
N ALA A 235 2.85 -9.12 2.52
CA ALA A 235 2.03 -8.01 2.03
C ALA A 235 2.85 -6.95 1.31
N ASN A 236 4.08 -6.66 1.76
CA ASN A 236 4.95 -5.70 1.10
C ASN A 236 5.43 -6.19 -0.27
N VAL A 237 5.76 -7.47 -0.39
CA VAL A 237 6.15 -8.09 -1.66
C VAL A 237 4.99 -8.07 -2.66
N ILE A 238 3.79 -8.46 -2.22
CA ILE A 238 2.60 -8.48 -3.08
C ILE A 238 2.18 -7.06 -3.47
N SER A 239 2.21 -6.12 -2.53
CA SER A 239 1.89 -4.71 -2.80
C SER A 239 2.85 -4.09 -3.82
N LYS A 240 4.14 -4.44 -3.74
CA LYS A 240 5.13 -4.03 -4.74
C LYS A 240 4.81 -4.60 -6.13
N SER A 241 4.58 -5.91 -6.25
CA SER A 241 4.23 -6.54 -7.53
C SER A 241 2.91 -6.00 -8.10
N TYR A 242 1.90 -5.79 -7.25
CA TYR A 242 0.64 -5.16 -7.63
C TYR A 242 0.86 -3.77 -8.23
N LYS A 243 1.68 -2.94 -7.59
CA LYS A 243 2.00 -1.60 -8.07
C LYS A 243 2.77 -1.63 -9.38
N GLU A 244 3.76 -2.52 -9.51
CA GLU A 244 4.54 -2.68 -10.75
C GLU A 244 3.64 -3.06 -11.94
N ASN A 245 2.71 -4.00 -11.76
CA ASN A 245 1.76 -4.40 -12.81
C ASN A 245 0.78 -3.26 -13.15
N LEU A 246 0.33 -2.49 -12.15
CA LEU A 246 -0.57 -1.37 -12.35
C LEU A 246 0.12 -0.23 -13.11
N ASP A 247 1.36 0.09 -12.73
CA ASP A 247 2.21 1.07 -13.40
C ASP A 247 2.50 0.64 -14.86
N GLU A 248 2.74 -0.66 -15.11
CA GLU A 248 2.92 -1.21 -16.46
C GLU A 248 1.66 -1.05 -17.33
N PHE A 249 0.47 -1.33 -16.77
CA PHE A 249 -0.80 -1.14 -17.46
C PHE A 249 -1.00 0.31 -17.92
N TYR A 250 -0.84 1.27 -17.00
CA TYR A 250 -0.98 2.69 -17.33
C TYR A 250 0.09 3.17 -18.31
N SER A 251 1.31 2.65 -18.22
CA SER A 251 2.41 2.97 -19.13
C SER A 251 2.15 2.47 -20.56
N LEU A 252 1.62 1.25 -20.72
CA LEU A 252 1.20 0.72 -22.02
C LEU A 252 0.02 1.50 -22.60
N ALA A 253 -0.92 1.93 -21.75
CA ALA A 253 -2.04 2.77 -22.17
C ALA A 253 -1.56 4.11 -22.74
N GLU A 254 -0.61 4.76 -22.06
CA GLU A 254 -0.04 6.04 -22.47
C GLU A 254 0.71 5.95 -23.80
N ARG A 255 1.41 4.83 -24.05
CA ARG A 255 2.11 4.58 -25.32
C ARG A 255 1.22 4.04 -26.46
N PHE A 256 -0.07 3.84 -26.20
CA PHE A 256 -1.00 3.20 -27.14
C PHE A 256 -0.59 1.78 -27.56
N GLU A 257 0.01 1.03 -26.62
CA GLU A 257 0.53 -0.33 -26.82
C GLU A 257 -0.37 -1.40 -26.17
N LEU A 258 -1.49 -1.02 -25.56
CA LEU A 258 -2.44 -2.00 -25.06
C LEU A 258 -3.10 -2.76 -26.21
N ASN A 259 -3.13 -4.08 -26.04
CA ASN A 259 -3.82 -5.03 -26.90
C ASN A 259 -4.50 -6.08 -26.03
N GLU A 260 -5.26 -6.99 -26.63
CA GLU A 260 -5.98 -8.03 -25.89
C GLU A 260 -5.04 -8.88 -25.03
N VAL A 261 -3.86 -9.23 -25.55
CA VAL A 261 -2.94 -10.18 -24.91
C VAL A 261 -2.31 -9.56 -23.65
N ASN A 262 -1.74 -8.35 -23.75
CA ASN A 262 -1.07 -7.74 -22.60
C ASN A 262 -2.07 -7.20 -21.56
N SER A 263 -3.22 -6.65 -21.97
CA SER A 263 -4.25 -6.19 -21.06
C SER A 263 -4.85 -7.34 -20.24
N LYS A 264 -5.16 -8.47 -20.88
CA LYS A 264 -5.66 -9.68 -20.20
C LYS A 264 -4.62 -10.27 -19.25
N LYS A 265 -3.35 -10.30 -19.66
CA LYS A 265 -2.25 -10.78 -18.80
C LYS A 265 -2.14 -9.92 -17.53
N LEU A 266 -2.02 -8.60 -17.68
CA LEU A 266 -1.89 -7.67 -16.55
C LEU A 266 -3.12 -7.71 -15.63
N TYR A 267 -4.32 -7.83 -16.21
CA TYR A 267 -5.54 -8.01 -15.45
C TYR A 267 -5.49 -9.26 -14.58
N ASN A 268 -5.09 -10.40 -15.15
CA ASN A 268 -4.97 -11.66 -14.41
C ASN A 268 -3.89 -11.58 -13.32
N ASP A 269 -2.75 -10.95 -13.59
CA ASP A 269 -1.66 -10.80 -12.62
C ASP A 269 -2.08 -9.90 -11.44
N ILE A 270 -2.83 -8.82 -11.72
CA ILE A 270 -3.39 -7.94 -10.70
C ILE A 270 -4.48 -8.66 -9.91
N LEU A 271 -5.41 -9.35 -10.59
CA LEU A 271 -6.47 -10.14 -9.94
C LEU A 271 -5.87 -11.21 -9.02
N TYR A 272 -4.83 -11.91 -9.46
CA TYR A 272 -4.11 -12.89 -8.65
C TYR A 272 -3.54 -12.26 -7.37
N ASN A 273 -2.88 -11.09 -7.47
CA ASN A 273 -2.38 -10.36 -6.32
C ASN A 273 -3.51 -9.95 -5.35
N VAL A 274 -4.65 -9.48 -5.86
CA VAL A 274 -5.82 -9.12 -5.04
C VAL A 274 -6.38 -10.35 -4.32
N VAL A 275 -6.51 -11.49 -5.01
CA VAL A 275 -6.98 -12.75 -4.42
C VAL A 275 -6.03 -13.23 -3.31
N ILE A 276 -4.71 -13.12 -3.49
CA ILE A 276 -3.77 -13.46 -2.42
C ILE A 276 -3.91 -12.49 -1.25
N LEU A 277 -3.97 -11.18 -1.50
CA LEU A 277 -4.17 -10.18 -0.44
C LEU A 277 -5.45 -10.44 0.35
N ASP A 278 -6.55 -10.82 -0.34
CA ASP A 278 -7.81 -11.18 0.30
C ASP A 278 -7.70 -12.43 1.15
N ASN A 279 -7.13 -13.52 0.59
CA ASN A 279 -6.90 -14.75 1.33
C ASN A 279 -6.03 -14.53 2.57
N LEU A 280 -4.96 -13.76 2.44
CA LEU A 280 -4.08 -13.39 3.56
C LEU A 280 -4.81 -12.52 4.58
N ALA A 281 -5.59 -11.54 4.14
CA ALA A 281 -6.36 -10.67 5.01
C ALA A 281 -7.45 -11.41 5.77
N ASN A 282 -8.02 -12.46 5.18
CA ASN A 282 -9.01 -13.33 5.81
C ASN A 282 -8.38 -14.40 6.72
N SER A 283 -7.10 -14.69 6.53
CA SER A 283 -6.30 -15.63 7.35
C SER A 283 -5.55 -14.95 8.50
N TYR A 284 -5.58 -13.60 8.55
CA TYR A 284 -4.86 -12.77 9.49
C TYR A 284 -5.76 -12.30 10.63
N TYR A 285 -5.30 -12.55 11.85
CA TYR A 285 -6.01 -12.20 13.08
C TYR A 285 -5.11 -11.39 14.01
N ARG A 286 -5.64 -10.28 14.54
CA ARG A 286 -4.96 -9.52 15.60
C ARG A 286 -5.10 -10.24 16.94
N VAL A 287 -4.02 -10.22 17.71
CA VAL A 287 -3.98 -10.81 19.05
C VAL A 287 -4.23 -9.70 20.08
N LYS A 288 -5.20 -9.88 20.97
CA LYS A 288 -5.52 -8.91 22.03
C LYS A 288 -4.65 -9.04 23.27
N ARG A 289 -4.28 -10.26 23.64
CA ARG A 289 -3.63 -10.56 24.92
C ARG A 289 -2.86 -11.87 24.81
N ILE A 290 -1.64 -11.87 25.34
CA ILE A 290 -0.80 -13.06 25.46
C ILE A 290 -0.68 -13.37 26.95
N THR A 291 -1.14 -14.55 27.37
CA THR A 291 -1.04 -14.98 28.77
C THR A 291 -0.24 -16.28 28.84
N TYR A 292 0.87 -16.26 29.57
CA TYR A 292 1.72 -17.42 29.82
C TYR A 292 1.27 -18.15 31.09
N PHE A 293 1.25 -19.48 31.05
CA PHE A 293 0.94 -20.34 32.18
C PHE A 293 2.07 -21.32 32.48
N ASN A 294 2.35 -21.56 33.76
CA ASN A 294 3.22 -22.66 34.17
C ASN A 294 2.50 -24.02 34.10
N SER A 295 3.24 -25.10 34.35
CA SER A 295 2.73 -26.48 34.36
C SER A 295 1.61 -26.76 35.37
N LYS A 296 1.35 -25.84 36.31
CA LYS A 296 0.26 -25.91 37.30
C LYS A 296 -0.92 -25.00 36.94
N ASN A 297 -0.96 -24.46 35.72
CA ASN A 297 -1.98 -23.52 35.22
C ASN A 297 -2.03 -22.18 35.98
N PHE A 298 -0.95 -21.74 36.63
CA PHE A 298 -0.86 -20.38 37.16
C PHE A 298 -0.31 -19.42 36.10
N ILE A 299 -0.86 -18.21 36.05
CA ILE A 299 -0.37 -17.14 35.17
C ILE A 299 1.02 -16.74 35.61
N VAL A 300 1.97 -16.74 34.67
CA VAL A 300 3.37 -16.34 34.89
C VAL A 300 3.64 -14.99 34.25
N GLU A 301 3.04 -14.71 33.10
CA GLU A 301 3.22 -13.45 32.36
C GLU A 301 1.93 -13.08 31.62
N ASP A 302 1.62 -11.78 31.55
CA ASP A 302 0.44 -11.29 30.86
C ASP A 302 0.77 -10.00 30.08
N SER A 303 0.89 -10.12 28.77
CA SER A 303 1.22 -9.01 27.88
C SER A 303 -0.04 -8.33 27.34
N LYS A 304 -0.07 -7.00 27.46
CA LYS A 304 -1.11 -6.11 26.89
C LYS A 304 -0.73 -5.59 25.50
N ASP A 305 0.34 -6.08 24.88
CA ASP A 305 0.85 -5.51 23.64
C ASP A 305 0.04 -5.96 22.40
N LEU A 306 -0.56 -4.98 21.73
CA LEU A 306 -1.42 -5.14 20.56
C LEU A 306 -0.66 -5.21 19.23
N ASN A 307 0.67 -5.07 19.23
CA ASN A 307 1.49 -5.20 18.03
C ASN A 307 1.78 -6.65 17.63
N SER A 308 1.21 -7.61 18.37
CA SER A 308 1.34 -9.04 18.08
C SER A 308 0.26 -9.50 17.09
N TYR A 309 0.61 -10.43 16.20
CA TYR A 309 -0.33 -10.98 15.23
C TYR A 309 -0.26 -12.51 15.13
N LEU A 310 -1.34 -13.08 14.62
CA LEU A 310 -1.49 -14.50 14.33
C LEU A 310 -2.01 -14.66 12.90
N MET A 311 -1.32 -15.44 12.09
CA MET A 311 -1.75 -15.82 10.75
C MET A 311 -1.93 -17.32 10.71
N ILE A 312 -3.11 -17.78 10.30
CA ILE A 312 -3.47 -19.21 10.24
C ILE A 312 -3.75 -19.56 8.78
N ASP A 313 -2.89 -20.39 8.19
CA ASP A 313 -3.11 -21.04 6.89
C ASP A 313 -3.60 -22.48 7.12
N SER A 314 -4.08 -23.14 6.08
CA SER A 314 -4.32 -24.58 5.99
C SER A 314 -3.15 -25.46 6.45
N LYS A 315 -1.90 -25.01 6.29
CA LYS A 315 -0.69 -25.81 6.57
C LYS A 315 0.11 -25.36 7.78
N PHE A 316 -0.06 -24.12 8.24
CA PHE A 316 0.78 -23.59 9.30
C PHE A 316 0.14 -22.44 10.06
N VAL A 317 0.68 -22.18 11.25
CA VAL A 317 0.45 -20.98 12.03
C VAL A 317 1.74 -20.20 12.12
N HIS A 318 1.69 -18.93 11.72
CA HIS A 318 2.75 -17.97 11.94
C HIS A 318 2.29 -16.95 12.98
N PHE A 319 3.07 -16.77 14.03
CA PHE A 319 2.82 -15.72 15.01
C PHE A 319 4.05 -14.86 15.24
N LYS A 320 3.80 -13.59 15.54
CA LYS A 320 4.81 -12.63 15.91
C LYS A 320 4.38 -11.92 17.19
N THR A 321 5.26 -11.90 18.18
CA THR A 321 5.09 -11.09 19.39
C THR A 321 5.53 -9.65 19.13
N ALA A 322 5.08 -8.73 19.97
CA ALA A 322 5.52 -7.35 19.92
C ALA A 322 7.02 -7.14 20.19
N THR A 323 7.67 -8.09 20.85
CA THR A 323 9.13 -8.14 21.01
C THR A 323 9.87 -8.67 19.78
N ASN A 324 9.18 -8.78 18.63
CA ASN A 324 9.67 -9.36 17.38
C ASN A 324 10.07 -10.85 17.47
N VAL A 325 9.58 -11.59 18.46
CA VAL A 325 9.77 -13.05 18.47
C VAL A 325 8.77 -13.65 17.48
N GLU A 326 9.29 -14.27 16.43
CA GLU A 326 8.51 -14.96 15.41
C GLU A 326 8.58 -16.47 15.65
N ASN A 327 7.44 -17.13 15.50
CA ASN A 327 7.33 -18.56 15.69
C ASN A 327 6.43 -19.14 14.61
N TYR A 328 6.86 -20.31 14.13
CA TYR A 328 6.17 -21.09 13.13
C TYR A 328 5.77 -22.44 13.72
N ARG A 329 4.57 -22.90 13.35
CA ARG A 329 4.11 -24.24 13.68
C ARG A 329 3.39 -24.86 12.50
N ASP A 330 3.68 -26.14 12.29
CA ASP A 330 3.08 -26.97 11.26
C ASP A 330 1.68 -27.43 11.72
N LEU A 331 0.70 -27.38 10.81
CA LEU A 331 -0.68 -27.83 11.03
C LEU A 331 -1.04 -29.13 10.29
N THR A 332 -0.05 -29.84 9.73
CA THR A 332 -0.29 -31.06 8.94
C THR A 332 -0.71 -32.26 9.78
N ASP A 333 -0.16 -32.46 10.98
CA ASP A 333 -0.57 -33.53 11.92
C ASP A 333 -1.77 -33.08 12.76
N LYS A 334 -2.94 -33.11 12.13
CA LYS A 334 -4.21 -32.59 12.66
C LYS A 334 -5.08 -33.70 13.24
N THR A 335 -5.47 -33.56 14.50
CA THR A 335 -6.45 -34.43 15.18
C THR A 335 -7.58 -33.58 15.76
N TYR A 336 -8.84 -33.97 15.55
CA TYR A 336 -9.97 -33.28 16.18
C TYR A 336 -10.18 -33.76 17.62
N ASN A 337 -10.25 -32.82 18.57
CA ASN A 337 -10.57 -33.09 19.96
C ASN A 337 -12.02 -32.69 20.26
N SER A 338 -12.92 -33.67 20.25
CA SER A 338 -14.35 -33.47 20.49
C SER A 338 -14.68 -32.95 21.89
N LYS A 339 -13.87 -33.27 22.91
CA LYS A 339 -14.08 -32.82 24.30
C LYS A 339 -13.80 -31.32 24.47
N LYS A 340 -12.83 -30.79 23.72
CA LYS A 340 -12.44 -29.37 23.77
C LYS A 340 -13.08 -28.54 22.63
N SER A 341 -13.84 -29.17 21.74
CA SER A 341 -14.43 -28.54 20.56
C SER A 341 -13.40 -27.77 19.72
N GLY A 342 -12.36 -28.46 19.27
CA GLY A 342 -11.30 -27.86 18.46
C GLY A 342 -10.33 -28.87 17.88
N TYR A 343 -9.28 -28.36 17.23
CA TYR A 343 -8.24 -29.16 16.60
C TYR A 343 -6.93 -29.07 17.37
N GLU A 344 -6.30 -30.23 17.53
CA GLU A 344 -4.98 -30.44 18.10
C GLU A 344 -4.00 -30.71 16.96
N TYR A 345 -2.88 -29.99 16.97
CA TYR A 345 -1.83 -30.10 15.97
C TYR A 345 -0.51 -30.43 16.64
N LYS A 346 0.23 -31.41 16.13
CA LYS A 346 1.56 -31.76 16.63
C LYS A 346 2.62 -31.36 15.62
N SER A 347 3.73 -30.82 16.11
CA SER A 347 4.87 -30.47 15.27
C SER A 347 6.18 -30.72 16.01
N LYS A 348 7.30 -30.78 15.27
CA LYS A 348 8.64 -30.85 15.89
C LYS A 348 8.96 -29.72 16.86
N TYR A 349 8.22 -28.60 16.80
CA TYR A 349 8.41 -27.41 17.62
C TYR A 349 7.39 -27.29 18.77
N GLY A 350 6.63 -28.35 19.05
CA GLY A 350 5.58 -28.38 20.06
C GLY A 350 4.19 -28.51 19.45
N ALA A 351 3.17 -28.49 20.31
CA ALA A 351 1.78 -28.72 19.94
C ALA A 351 0.94 -27.43 19.95
N ILE A 352 -0.13 -27.40 19.16
CA ILE A 352 -1.10 -26.30 19.14
C ILE A 352 -2.51 -26.83 19.36
N PHE A 353 -3.32 -26.10 20.12
CA PHE A 353 -4.77 -26.26 20.12
C PHE A 353 -5.48 -25.01 19.60
N ILE A 354 -6.40 -25.21 18.64
CA ILE A 354 -7.24 -24.17 18.04
C ILE A 354 -8.72 -24.56 18.24
N PRO A 355 -9.52 -23.81 19.02
CA PRO A 355 -10.94 -24.05 19.20
C PRO A 355 -11.74 -23.70 17.93
N ASN A 356 -12.91 -24.33 17.76
CA ASN A 356 -13.78 -24.13 16.59
C ASN A 356 -14.25 -22.67 16.43
N ASP A 357 -14.43 -21.96 17.54
CA ASP A 357 -14.90 -20.57 17.54
C ASP A 357 -13.79 -19.54 17.32
N LEU A 358 -12.54 -20.02 17.22
CA LEU A 358 -11.32 -19.25 17.03
C LEU A 358 -11.15 -18.10 18.05
N THR A 359 -11.62 -18.29 19.28
CA THR A 359 -11.52 -17.26 20.33
C THR A 359 -10.11 -17.11 20.90
N PHE A 360 -9.31 -18.17 20.84
CA PHE A 360 -7.92 -18.18 21.28
C PHE A 360 -7.10 -19.25 20.55
N VAL A 361 -5.77 -19.22 20.69
CA VAL A 361 -4.88 -20.33 20.31
C VAL A 361 -3.94 -20.66 21.47
N LYS A 362 -3.76 -21.95 21.76
CA LYS A 362 -2.82 -22.43 22.79
C LYS A 362 -1.60 -23.07 22.16
N PHE A 363 -0.41 -22.63 22.57
CA PHE A 363 0.87 -23.20 22.14
C PHE A 363 1.51 -23.92 23.32
N TYR A 364 1.84 -25.19 23.13
CA TYR A 364 2.53 -26.03 24.09
C TYR A 364 4.00 -26.17 23.68
N ASP A 365 4.89 -26.22 24.68
CA ASP A 365 6.33 -26.42 24.45
C ASP A 365 6.65 -27.89 24.06
N SER A 366 5.76 -28.82 24.42
CA SER A 366 5.86 -30.25 24.12
C SER A 366 4.95 -30.67 22.96
N GLN A 367 5.20 -31.83 22.37
CA GLN A 367 4.40 -32.40 21.28
C GLN A 367 3.18 -33.20 21.78
N ASP A 368 3.17 -33.59 23.05
CA ASP A 368 2.15 -34.46 23.65
C ASP A 368 1.11 -33.67 24.47
N PHE A 369 1.06 -32.35 24.28
CA PHE A 369 0.16 -31.42 24.99
C PHE A 369 0.39 -31.39 26.52
N THR A 370 1.63 -31.66 26.95
CA THR A 370 2.06 -31.55 28.35
C THR A 370 2.96 -30.34 28.59
N GLY A 371 3.29 -30.03 29.85
CA GLY A 371 4.21 -28.95 30.19
C GLY A 371 3.60 -27.55 30.13
N SER A 372 4.46 -26.53 29.96
CA SER A 372 4.06 -25.12 29.90
C SER A 372 3.38 -24.78 28.58
N TYR A 373 2.48 -23.78 28.62
CA TYR A 373 1.80 -23.30 27.42
C TYR A 373 1.47 -21.80 27.51
N TYR A 374 1.25 -21.20 26.35
CA TYR A 374 0.85 -19.79 26.20
C TYR A 374 -0.49 -19.71 25.47
N ILE A 375 -1.35 -18.77 25.87
CA ILE A 375 -2.65 -18.51 25.24
C ILE A 375 -2.62 -17.14 24.54
N TYR A 376 -3.03 -17.14 23.27
CA TYR A 376 -3.22 -15.94 22.45
C TYR A 376 -4.71 -15.74 22.23
N TYR A 377 -5.29 -14.66 22.76
CA TYR A 377 -6.70 -14.34 22.51
C TYR A 377 -6.85 -13.57 21.20
N ILE A 378 -7.78 -14.00 20.35
CA ILE A 378 -7.98 -13.43 19.01
C ILE A 378 -9.10 -12.39 19.05
N SER A 379 -8.85 -11.20 18.47
CA SER A 379 -9.93 -10.26 18.17
C SER A 379 -10.65 -10.66 16.89
N LYS A 380 -11.98 -10.71 16.95
CA LYS A 380 -12.84 -10.67 15.77
C LYS A 380 -12.87 -9.28 15.15
#